data_AF-A0A6P5ZWI8-F1
#
_entry.id   AF-A0A6P5ZWI8-F1
#
_cell.length_a   1.000
_cell.length_b   1.000
_cell.length_c   1.000
_cell.angle_alpha   90.00
_cell.angle_beta   90.00
_cell.angle_gamma   90.00
#
_symmetry.space_group_name_H-M   'P 1'
#
loop_
_entity.id
_entity.type
_entity.pdbx_description
1 polymer ?
#
loop_
_entity_poly.entity_id
_entity_poly.type
_entity_poly.pdbx_seq_one_letter_code
_entity_poly.pdbx_strand_id
1 'polypeptide(L)'
;MANLKSAMDSAFWDQNISTPQTLEGSAKSVPGEPFPLDGARASKALRIQQLSFLRNVFPLGIIPSLSPSSQKELGSFSFQSLLLRPSTSNWWLGIIGQFRPKKLISAIKTKLQSADELKLSDFRNAPKHFLDKSLYSIALATQLSLSPSLSLIWSTEKQGERKGYRNKFKLYHQLPNHDITLDAAWPELFMDHKGKYWEVPESISLDMSSLPSDSGLLYHFGIHKNSGHPHDFNAADGEAPTSLMPGLCAKAAFSYEKSKDIWRQNEIEEDRIVETDEGSFLVPSYDIRLEEPHAAISGIIGGTCAAWFGKDSTSAELRREGNFPTTNKKRSPLNADLFASACYTFQYGQFWRQYGDLTRVDARLDICSLSSLAKRVFKSSPSADNSLSSPRLNLIFQQQVAGPIVFRVDSKLLLDSKSGKRGPHIDDIIYSLSYSLRLLQSGKVVAWYSPKRKEGMIELRLFEF
;
A
#
# COMPACT_ATOMS: atom_id res chain seq x y z
N MET A 1 -8.29 16.12 -2.88
CA MET A 1 -8.92 15.75 -1.58
C MET A 1 -8.28 14.48 -1.03
N ALA A 2 -8.17 14.35 0.29
CA ALA A 2 -7.78 13.09 0.91
C ALA A 2 -8.83 12.02 0.57
N ASN A 3 -8.42 10.88 0.00
CA ASN A 3 -9.35 9.84 -0.43
C ASN A 3 -10.06 9.23 0.81
N LEU A 4 -11.30 9.65 1.07
CA LEU A 4 -12.11 9.18 2.20
C LEU A 4 -12.55 7.71 2.05
N LYS A 5 -12.59 7.18 0.82
CA LYS A 5 -12.88 5.76 0.55
C LYS A 5 -11.93 4.83 1.29
N SER A 6 -10.67 5.23 1.47
CA SER A 6 -9.71 4.45 2.27
C SER A 6 -10.16 4.20 3.71
N ALA A 7 -11.06 5.02 4.29
CA ALA A 7 -11.71 4.73 5.57
C ALA A 7 -12.54 3.43 5.47
N MET A 8 -13.40 3.34 4.45
CA MET A 8 -14.24 2.17 4.21
C MET A 8 -13.40 0.95 3.79
N ASP A 9 -12.44 1.13 2.88
CA ASP A 9 -11.59 0.04 2.38
C ASP A 9 -10.75 -0.60 3.50
N SER A 10 -10.25 0.22 4.43
CA SER A 10 -9.50 -0.26 5.61
C SER A 10 -10.35 -1.08 6.57
N ALA A 11 -11.64 -0.76 6.67
CA ALA A 11 -12.58 -1.53 7.48
C ALA A 11 -12.97 -2.86 6.80
N PHE A 12 -12.94 -2.92 5.46
CA PHE A 12 -13.41 -4.06 4.67
C PHE A 12 -12.36 -5.13 4.32
N TRP A 13 -11.06 -4.84 4.50
CA TRP A 13 -9.87 -5.71 4.25
C TRP A 13 -9.27 -5.57 2.84
N ASP A 14 -9.66 -4.54 2.10
CA ASP A 14 -9.28 -4.39 0.70
C ASP A 14 -8.27 -3.26 0.45
N GLN A 15 -7.77 -2.64 1.52
CA GLN A 15 -6.73 -1.64 1.38
C GLN A 15 -5.40 -2.34 1.05
N ASN A 16 -5.04 -2.31 -0.24
CA ASN A 16 -3.69 -2.65 -0.68
C ASN A 16 -2.71 -1.56 -0.23
N ILE A 17 -1.60 -2.00 0.33
CA ILE A 17 -0.52 -1.17 0.85
C ILE A 17 0.69 -1.39 -0.03
N SER A 18 1.33 -0.30 -0.43
CA SER A 18 2.60 -0.33 -1.15
C SER A 18 3.71 -0.86 -0.25
N THR A 19 4.45 -1.88 -0.70
CA THR A 19 5.58 -2.44 0.05
C THR A 19 6.67 -3.02 -0.84
N PRO A 20 7.96 -2.78 -0.54
CA PRO A 20 9.09 -3.41 -1.22
C PRO A 20 9.41 -4.84 -0.74
N GLN A 21 8.62 -5.41 0.18
CA GLN A 21 8.80 -6.78 0.67
C GLN A 21 8.42 -7.85 -0.36
N THR A 22 7.57 -7.49 -1.32
CA THR A 22 7.12 -8.36 -2.41
C THR A 22 7.58 -7.77 -3.75
N LEU A 23 7.79 -8.61 -4.76
CA LEU A 23 8.11 -8.14 -6.11
C LEU A 23 6.88 -7.55 -6.81
N GLU A 24 5.68 -7.98 -6.41
CA GLU A 24 4.42 -7.32 -6.80
C GLU A 24 4.28 -5.90 -6.21
N GLY A 25 5.11 -5.54 -5.22
CA GLY A 25 5.11 -4.21 -4.62
C GLY A 25 3.92 -3.93 -3.70
N SER A 26 3.19 -4.96 -3.24
CA SER A 26 2.00 -4.77 -2.42
C SER A 26 1.78 -5.85 -1.34
N ALA A 27 1.07 -5.45 -0.29
CA ALA A 27 0.53 -6.28 0.79
C ALA A 27 -0.90 -5.83 1.13
N LYS A 28 -1.71 -6.69 1.75
CA LYS A 28 -3.05 -6.29 2.25
C LYS A 28 -2.95 -5.68 3.64
N SER A 29 -3.77 -4.67 3.93
CA SER A 29 -3.95 -4.19 5.30
C SER A 29 -4.65 -5.24 6.16
N VAL A 30 -4.20 -5.42 7.39
CA VAL A 30 -5.05 -6.01 8.42
C VAL A 30 -6.24 -5.06 8.65
N PRO A 31 -7.48 -5.56 8.73
CA PRO A 31 -8.64 -4.73 9.01
C PRO A 31 -8.54 -3.76 10.16
N GLY A 32 -9.29 -2.68 9.99
CA GLY A 32 -9.84 -1.88 11.07
C GLY A 32 -9.28 -0.47 11.06
N GLU A 33 -7.98 -0.32 10.80
CA GLU A 33 -7.32 0.98 10.83
C GLU A 33 -6.86 1.43 9.44
N PRO A 34 -7.25 2.63 8.99
CA PRO A 34 -6.77 3.16 7.73
C PRO A 34 -5.28 3.44 7.80
N PHE A 35 -4.56 2.99 6.78
CA PHE A 35 -3.16 3.35 6.60
C PHE A 35 -3.02 4.79 6.09
N PRO A 36 -1.88 5.46 6.38
CA PRO A 36 -1.57 6.76 5.78
C PRO A 36 -1.74 6.69 4.26
N LEU A 37 -2.25 7.76 3.64
CA LEU A 37 -2.59 7.77 2.22
C LEU A 37 -1.38 7.49 1.34
N ASP A 38 -0.19 7.97 1.73
CA ASP A 38 1.05 7.67 1.00
C ASP A 38 1.53 6.22 1.18
N GLY A 39 1.04 5.50 2.19
CA GLY A 39 1.28 4.07 2.36
C GLY A 39 0.27 3.20 1.59
N ALA A 40 -0.90 3.75 1.26
CA ALA A 40 -1.89 3.05 0.45
C ALA A 40 -1.47 3.01 -1.02
N ARG A 41 -1.75 1.89 -1.68
CA ARG A 41 -1.45 1.75 -3.11
C ARG A 41 -2.43 2.59 -3.93
N ALA A 42 -1.99 3.77 -4.33
CA ALA A 42 -2.80 4.70 -5.12
C ALA A 42 -3.12 4.22 -6.54
N SER A 43 -2.22 3.44 -7.15
CA SER A 43 -2.35 3.01 -8.55
C SER A 43 -2.92 1.60 -8.67
N LYS A 44 -4.01 1.46 -9.42
CA LYS A 44 -4.49 0.15 -9.92
C LYS A 44 -3.49 -0.51 -10.87
N ALA A 45 -2.52 0.23 -11.43
CA ALA A 45 -1.53 -0.34 -12.33
C ALA A 45 -0.65 -1.37 -11.59
N LEU A 46 -0.40 -2.49 -12.25
CA LEU A 46 0.46 -3.53 -11.71
C LEU A 46 1.89 -3.03 -11.58
N ARG A 47 2.61 -3.46 -10.54
CA ARG A 47 4.02 -3.08 -10.32
C ARG A 47 4.86 -3.28 -11.56
N ILE A 48 4.61 -4.35 -12.28
CA ILE A 48 5.32 -4.67 -13.50
C ILE A 48 5.05 -3.69 -14.66
N GLN A 49 3.83 -3.16 -14.75
CA GLN A 49 3.49 -2.09 -15.69
C GLN A 49 4.17 -0.78 -15.29
N GLN A 50 4.21 -0.49 -13.98
CA GLN A 50 4.95 0.66 -13.45
C GLN A 50 6.44 0.56 -13.81
N LEU A 51 7.07 -0.59 -13.56
CA LEU A 51 8.48 -0.83 -13.90
C LEU A 51 8.76 -0.66 -15.39
N SER A 52 7.81 -1.03 -16.26
CA SER A 52 8.00 -0.83 -17.69
C SER A 52 8.03 0.63 -18.10
N PHE A 53 7.29 1.50 -17.43
CA PHE A 53 7.36 2.94 -17.65
C PHE A 53 8.64 3.52 -17.02
N LEU A 54 8.91 3.16 -15.77
CA LEU A 54 10.07 3.63 -15.02
C LEU A 54 11.40 3.20 -15.68
N ARG A 55 11.42 2.10 -16.43
CA ARG A 55 12.58 1.67 -17.22
C ARG A 55 13.10 2.75 -18.18
N ASN A 56 12.22 3.58 -18.72
CA ASN A 56 12.59 4.66 -19.64
C ASN A 56 13.10 5.91 -18.91
N VAL A 57 12.79 6.03 -17.61
CA VAL A 57 13.13 7.18 -16.77
C VAL A 57 14.44 6.95 -16.03
N PHE A 58 14.68 5.74 -15.54
CA PHE A 58 15.89 5.40 -14.78
C PHE A 58 17.01 4.88 -15.69
N PRO A 59 18.27 5.27 -15.42
CA PRO A 59 19.41 4.74 -16.17
C PRO A 59 19.46 3.22 -16.03
N LEU A 60 19.66 2.54 -17.16
CA LEU A 60 19.70 1.07 -17.26
C LEU A 60 18.40 0.36 -16.84
N GLY A 61 17.31 1.09 -16.60
CA GLY A 61 16.06 0.53 -16.11
C GLY A 61 16.14 -0.08 -14.72
N ILE A 62 17.09 0.39 -13.90
CA ILE A 62 17.32 -0.12 -12.56
C ILE A 62 16.64 0.79 -11.54
N ILE A 63 15.71 0.24 -10.78
CA ILE A 63 14.90 0.99 -9.83
C ILE A 63 15.27 0.55 -8.40
N PRO A 64 15.80 1.46 -7.57
CA PRO A 64 16.16 1.13 -6.20
C PRO A 64 14.92 0.90 -5.33
N SER A 65 15.06 -0.01 -4.37
CA SER A 65 14.08 -0.30 -3.34
C SER A 65 14.77 -0.73 -2.06
N LEU A 66 14.18 -0.36 -0.93
CA LEU A 66 14.71 -0.58 0.40
C LEU A 66 13.67 -1.38 1.20
N SER A 67 14.02 -2.60 1.61
CA SER A 67 13.21 -3.43 2.50
C SER A 67 14.10 -4.14 3.52
N PRO A 68 13.72 -4.22 4.81
CA PRO A 68 14.49 -5.01 5.76
C PRO A 68 14.50 -6.49 5.36
N SER A 69 15.68 -7.10 5.36
CA SER A 69 15.86 -8.55 5.18
C SER A 69 15.98 -9.24 6.54
N SER A 70 15.43 -10.46 6.65
CA SER A 70 15.66 -11.34 7.79
C SER A 70 17.12 -11.80 7.87
N GLN A 71 17.82 -11.88 6.73
CA GLN A 71 19.23 -12.26 6.66
C GLN A 71 20.12 -11.02 6.63
N LYS A 72 20.88 -10.81 7.70
CA LYS A 72 21.78 -9.64 7.84
C LYS A 72 22.79 -9.49 6.69
N GLU A 73 23.18 -10.60 6.06
CA GLU A 73 24.15 -10.65 4.95
C GLU A 73 23.63 -9.99 3.67
N LEU A 74 22.35 -10.15 3.35
CA LEU A 74 21.74 -9.67 2.11
C LEU A 74 21.44 -8.17 2.14
N GLY A 75 21.31 -7.60 3.33
CA GLY A 75 21.09 -6.17 3.51
C GLY A 75 19.68 -5.74 3.16
N SER A 76 19.43 -4.43 3.27
CA SER A 76 18.10 -3.87 3.03
C SER A 76 17.92 -3.29 1.63
N PHE A 77 19.01 -3.05 0.91
CA PHE A 77 18.99 -2.35 -0.36
C PHE A 77 18.94 -3.34 -1.53
N SER A 78 18.04 -3.09 -2.47
CA SER A 78 17.80 -3.95 -3.60
C SER A 78 17.44 -3.18 -4.87
N PHE A 79 17.80 -3.75 -6.01
CA PHE A 79 17.57 -3.17 -7.32
C PHE A 79 16.56 -4.01 -8.08
N GLN A 80 15.50 -3.39 -8.58
CA GLN A 80 14.48 -4.03 -9.40
C GLN A 80 14.66 -3.63 -10.87
N SER A 81 14.47 -4.56 -11.78
CA SER A 81 14.50 -4.30 -13.22
C SER A 81 13.51 -5.21 -13.95
N LEU A 82 12.96 -4.71 -15.05
CA LEU A 82 12.10 -5.47 -15.93
C LEU A 82 12.96 -6.19 -16.98
N LEU A 83 13.00 -7.52 -16.91
CA LEU A 83 13.83 -8.36 -17.77
C LEU A 83 13.18 -8.61 -19.14
N LEU A 84 11.88 -8.92 -19.15
CA LEU A 84 11.13 -9.28 -20.36
C LEU A 84 9.71 -8.69 -20.31
N ARG A 85 9.19 -8.29 -21.48
CA ARG A 85 7.82 -7.77 -21.66
C ARG A 85 7.26 -8.04 -23.06
N PRO A 86 6.87 -9.28 -23.41
CA PRO A 86 6.02 -9.50 -24.58
C PRO A 86 4.59 -9.01 -24.30
N SER A 87 4.00 -8.31 -25.26
CA SER A 87 2.60 -7.86 -25.18
C SER A 87 1.92 -7.96 -26.54
N THR A 88 0.69 -8.46 -26.54
CA THR A 88 -0.25 -8.42 -27.66
C THR A 88 -1.44 -7.53 -27.30
N SER A 89 -2.48 -7.47 -28.15
CA SER A 89 -3.67 -6.64 -27.90
C SER A 89 -4.42 -7.02 -26.62
N ASN A 90 -4.55 -8.31 -26.34
CA ASN A 90 -5.37 -8.83 -25.23
C ASN A 90 -4.55 -9.53 -24.14
N TRP A 91 -3.24 -9.68 -24.33
CA TRP A 91 -2.38 -10.40 -23.40
C TRP A 91 -1.08 -9.66 -23.16
N TRP A 92 -0.65 -9.66 -21.90
CA TRP A 92 0.56 -9.00 -21.46
C TRP A 92 1.28 -9.93 -20.50
N LEU A 93 2.58 -10.13 -20.70
CA LEU A 93 3.43 -10.92 -19.81
C LEU A 93 4.67 -10.10 -19.48
N GLY A 94 5.15 -10.21 -18.25
CA GLY A 94 6.43 -9.65 -17.88
C GLY A 94 7.15 -10.44 -16.81
N ILE A 95 8.47 -10.25 -16.79
CA ILE A 95 9.36 -10.85 -15.80
C ILE A 95 10.15 -9.74 -15.09
N ILE A 96 10.04 -9.69 -13.77
CA ILE A 96 10.80 -8.79 -12.89
C ILE A 96 11.97 -9.57 -12.31
N GLY A 97 13.16 -8.97 -12.38
CA GLY A 97 14.33 -9.39 -11.60
C GLY A 97 14.59 -8.40 -10.48
N GLN A 98 14.95 -8.90 -9.30
CA GLN A 98 15.49 -8.12 -8.21
C GLN A 98 16.87 -8.64 -7.83
N PHE A 99 17.80 -7.73 -7.57
CA PHE A 99 19.18 -8.04 -7.19
C PHE A 99 19.56 -7.33 -5.88
N ARG A 100 20.19 -8.07 -4.96
CA ARG A 100 20.67 -7.55 -3.67
C ARG A 100 22.21 -7.53 -3.65
N PRO A 101 22.85 -6.35 -3.80
CA PRO A 101 24.30 -6.27 -3.99
C PRO A 101 25.11 -6.50 -2.71
N LYS A 102 24.55 -6.30 -1.51
CA LYS A 102 25.34 -6.27 -0.26
C LYS A 102 26.11 -7.56 -0.03
N LYS A 103 25.46 -8.72 -0.20
CA LYS A 103 26.12 -10.02 -0.01
C LYS A 103 27.27 -10.20 -1.01
N LEU A 104 27.07 -9.83 -2.27
CA LEU A 104 28.13 -9.84 -3.29
C LEU A 104 29.30 -8.92 -2.91
N ILE A 105 29.01 -7.67 -2.52
CA ILE A 105 30.03 -6.70 -2.10
C ILE A 105 30.79 -7.21 -0.87
N SER A 106 30.10 -7.80 0.09
CA SER A 106 30.72 -8.38 1.29
C SER A 106 31.62 -9.56 0.97
N ALA A 107 31.18 -10.46 0.07
CA ALA A 107 31.98 -11.58 -0.40
C ALA A 107 33.24 -11.10 -1.12
N ILE A 108 33.13 -10.09 -1.99
CA ILE A 108 34.29 -9.48 -2.66
C ILE A 108 35.23 -8.84 -1.63
N LYS A 109 34.70 -8.08 -0.66
CA LYS A 109 35.51 -7.42 0.38
C LYS A 109 36.29 -8.43 1.23
N THR A 110 35.64 -9.51 1.68
CA THR A 110 36.33 -10.56 2.46
C THR A 110 37.47 -11.18 1.67
N LYS A 111 37.29 -11.40 0.36
CA LYS A 111 38.34 -11.91 -0.53
C LYS A 111 39.51 -10.94 -0.72
N LEU A 112 39.21 -9.64 -0.86
CA LEU A 112 40.24 -8.59 -0.97
C LEU A 112 41.05 -8.45 0.32
N GLN A 113 40.42 -8.68 1.47
CA GLN A 113 41.10 -8.63 2.77
C GLN A 113 41.93 -9.89 3.07
N SER A 114 41.58 -11.03 2.47
CA SER A 114 42.32 -12.28 2.65
C SER A 114 43.52 -12.45 1.71
N ALA A 115 43.62 -11.60 0.68
CA ALA A 115 44.65 -11.70 -0.34
C ALA A 115 45.69 -10.58 -0.16
N ASP A 116 46.82 -10.89 0.49
CA ASP A 116 47.95 -9.96 0.67
C ASP A 116 48.65 -9.60 -0.66
N GLU A 117 48.40 -10.34 -1.75
CA GLU A 117 48.84 -10.02 -3.11
C GLU A 117 47.69 -10.27 -4.10
N LEU A 118 47.13 -9.21 -4.70
CA LEU A 118 46.06 -9.31 -5.70
C LEU A 118 46.53 -10.00 -6.98
N LYS A 119 46.44 -11.34 -7.04
CA LYS A 119 46.74 -12.13 -8.24
C LYS A 119 45.48 -12.32 -9.08
N LEU A 120 45.63 -12.22 -10.41
CA LEU A 120 44.59 -12.46 -11.43
C LEU A 120 43.85 -13.81 -11.28
N SER A 121 44.42 -14.78 -10.56
CA SER A 121 43.80 -16.06 -10.22
C SER A 121 42.55 -15.93 -9.35
N ASP A 122 42.45 -14.91 -8.49
CA ASP A 122 41.32 -14.74 -7.58
C ASP A 122 40.06 -14.24 -8.31
N PHE A 123 40.24 -13.51 -9.41
CA PHE A 123 39.16 -13.11 -10.32
C PHE A 123 38.57 -14.29 -11.10
N ARG A 124 39.31 -15.39 -11.29
CA ARG A 124 38.79 -16.59 -11.97
C ARG A 124 37.65 -17.27 -11.21
N ASN A 125 37.57 -17.05 -9.89
CA ASN A 125 36.48 -17.55 -9.03
C ASN A 125 35.38 -16.51 -8.76
N ALA A 126 35.49 -15.28 -9.27
CA ALA A 126 34.46 -14.24 -9.15
C ALA A 126 33.09 -14.66 -9.72
N PRO A 127 32.98 -15.37 -10.87
CA PRO A 127 31.70 -15.77 -11.43
C PRO A 127 30.86 -16.65 -10.50
N LYS A 128 31.50 -17.45 -9.63
CA LYS A 128 30.81 -18.31 -8.66
C LYS A 128 29.96 -17.51 -7.65
N HIS A 129 30.39 -16.29 -7.30
CA HIS A 129 29.64 -15.43 -6.39
C HIS A 129 28.45 -14.76 -7.08
N PHE A 130 28.57 -14.45 -8.37
CA PHE A 130 27.45 -13.92 -9.17
C PHE A 130 26.38 -14.97 -9.46
N LEU A 131 26.68 -16.27 -9.30
CA LEU A 131 25.74 -17.38 -9.48
C LEU A 131 24.99 -17.76 -8.20
N ASP A 132 25.24 -17.07 -7.08
CA ASP A 132 24.51 -17.32 -5.85
C ASP A 132 23.03 -16.92 -6.01
N LYS A 133 22.17 -17.94 -6.02
CA LYS A 133 20.72 -17.79 -6.21
C LYS A 133 20.07 -16.92 -5.12
N SER A 134 20.68 -16.81 -3.94
CA SER A 134 20.14 -15.98 -2.86
C SER A 134 20.19 -14.48 -3.15
N LEU A 135 21.02 -14.05 -4.10
CA LEU A 135 21.14 -12.64 -4.51
C LEU A 135 19.98 -12.17 -5.39
N TYR A 136 19.27 -13.11 -6.02
CA TYR A 136 18.29 -12.82 -7.05
C TYR A 136 16.89 -13.29 -6.63
N SER A 137 15.92 -12.42 -6.86
CA SER A 137 14.49 -12.77 -6.80
C SER A 137 13.88 -12.53 -8.16
N ILE A 138 12.96 -13.41 -8.57
CA ILE A 138 12.30 -13.34 -9.88
C ILE A 138 10.79 -13.39 -9.68
N ALA A 139 10.06 -12.54 -10.37
CA ALA A 139 8.60 -12.61 -10.47
C ALA A 139 8.16 -12.64 -11.92
N LEU A 140 7.15 -13.47 -12.20
CA LEU A 140 6.46 -13.55 -13.47
C LEU A 140 5.03 -13.05 -13.24
N ALA A 141 4.56 -12.15 -14.09
CA ALA A 141 3.19 -11.66 -14.04
C ALA A 141 2.60 -11.66 -15.45
N THR A 142 1.39 -12.20 -15.58
CA THR A 142 0.61 -12.24 -16.80
C THR A 142 -0.73 -11.56 -16.56
N GLN A 143 -1.17 -10.76 -17.52
CA GLN A 143 -2.49 -10.16 -17.57
C GLN A 143 -3.16 -10.53 -18.90
N LEU A 144 -4.36 -11.09 -18.84
CA LEU A 144 -5.17 -11.50 -19.98
C LEU A 144 -6.52 -10.80 -19.90
N SER A 145 -6.83 -9.99 -20.92
CA SER A 145 -8.15 -9.37 -21.09
C SER A 145 -9.02 -10.31 -21.92
N LEU A 146 -9.95 -11.00 -21.26
CA LEU A 146 -10.87 -11.94 -21.92
C LEU A 146 -12.00 -11.20 -22.66
N SER A 147 -12.42 -10.05 -22.11
CA SER A 147 -13.42 -9.16 -22.67
C SER A 147 -13.13 -7.74 -22.21
N PRO A 148 -13.73 -6.69 -22.82
CA PRO A 148 -13.51 -5.31 -22.38
C PRO A 148 -13.81 -5.08 -20.89
N SER A 149 -14.75 -5.87 -20.34
CA SER A 149 -15.18 -5.83 -18.95
C SER A 149 -14.54 -6.90 -18.06
N LEU A 150 -13.72 -7.82 -18.57
CA LEU A 150 -13.19 -8.94 -17.80
C LEU A 150 -11.68 -9.08 -18.01
N SER A 151 -10.92 -8.91 -16.92
CA SER A 151 -9.47 -9.06 -16.92
C SER A 151 -9.00 -10.06 -15.87
N LEU A 152 -8.03 -10.88 -16.27
CA LEU A 152 -7.41 -11.92 -15.49
C LEU A 152 -5.96 -11.55 -15.24
N ILE A 153 -5.51 -11.61 -14.00
CA ILE A 153 -4.13 -11.33 -13.63
C ILE A 153 -3.62 -12.51 -12.82
N TRP A 154 -2.49 -13.07 -13.22
CA TRP A 154 -1.79 -14.09 -12.47
C TRP A 154 -0.34 -13.67 -12.29
N SER A 155 0.14 -13.71 -11.06
CA SER A 155 1.53 -13.48 -10.71
C SER A 155 2.10 -14.62 -9.87
N THR A 156 3.36 -14.95 -10.13
CA THR A 156 4.15 -15.93 -9.39
C THR A 156 5.50 -15.31 -9.09
N GLU A 157 5.85 -15.18 -7.81
CA GLU A 157 7.14 -14.67 -7.36
C GLU A 157 7.92 -15.74 -6.60
N LYS A 158 9.25 -15.72 -6.77
CA LYS A 158 10.22 -16.51 -6.04
C LYS A 158 11.31 -15.58 -5.51
N GLN A 159 11.42 -15.51 -4.19
CA GLN A 159 12.48 -14.75 -3.55
C GLN A 159 13.71 -15.64 -3.32
N GLY A 160 14.91 -15.13 -3.62
CA GLY A 160 16.14 -15.90 -3.44
C GLY A 160 16.43 -16.26 -1.97
N GLU A 161 15.97 -15.42 -1.04
CA GLU A 161 16.24 -15.59 0.41
C GLU A 161 15.31 -16.60 1.08
N ARG A 162 14.14 -16.85 0.48
CA ARG A 162 13.05 -17.61 1.08
C ARG A 162 12.79 -18.90 0.30
N LYS A 163 12.34 -19.92 1.02
CA LYS A 163 11.87 -21.16 0.40
C LYS A 163 10.41 -21.00 0.01
N GLY A 164 10.06 -21.39 -1.21
CA GLY A 164 8.68 -21.40 -1.71
C GLY A 164 8.44 -20.42 -2.85
N TYR A 165 7.24 -20.52 -3.40
CA TYR A 165 6.69 -19.60 -4.40
C TYR A 165 5.51 -18.88 -3.77
N ARG A 166 5.31 -17.62 -4.15
CA ARG A 166 4.07 -16.90 -3.87
C ARG A 166 3.31 -16.72 -5.16
N ASN A 167 2.09 -17.24 -5.18
CA ASN A 167 1.18 -17.13 -6.30
C ASN A 167 0.02 -16.22 -5.92
N LYS A 168 -0.35 -15.33 -6.83
CA LYS A 168 -1.53 -14.47 -6.69
C LYS A 168 -2.31 -14.43 -7.98
N PHE A 169 -3.60 -14.59 -7.85
CA PHE A 169 -4.57 -14.66 -8.92
C PHE A 169 -5.67 -13.63 -8.65
N LYS A 170 -5.92 -12.75 -9.61
CA LYS A 170 -6.97 -11.74 -9.54
C LYS A 170 -7.83 -11.81 -10.78
N LEU A 171 -9.13 -11.88 -10.60
CA LEU A 171 -10.12 -11.70 -11.66
C LEU A 171 -10.89 -10.42 -11.37
N TYR A 172 -10.92 -9.52 -12.35
CA TYR A 172 -11.62 -8.25 -12.25
C TYR A 172 -12.70 -8.19 -13.33
N HIS A 173 -13.94 -7.98 -12.89
CA HIS A 173 -15.09 -7.82 -13.77
C HIS A 173 -15.78 -6.48 -13.52
N GLN A 174 -15.79 -5.62 -14.54
CA GLN A 174 -16.46 -4.33 -14.53
C GLN A 174 -17.91 -4.50 -15.00
N LEU A 175 -18.86 -4.20 -14.13
CA LEU A 175 -20.27 -4.04 -14.46
C LEU A 175 -20.62 -2.55 -14.53
N PRO A 176 -21.76 -2.14 -15.12
CA PRO A 176 -22.09 -0.73 -15.31
C PRO A 176 -22.04 0.14 -14.06
N ASN A 177 -22.46 -0.42 -12.91
CA ASN A 177 -22.53 0.31 -11.63
C ASN A 177 -21.74 -0.37 -10.50
N HIS A 178 -21.06 -1.48 -10.80
CA HIS A 178 -20.44 -2.35 -9.79
C HIS A 178 -19.13 -2.92 -10.30
N ASP A 179 -18.18 -3.11 -9.40
CA ASP A 179 -16.95 -3.84 -9.67
C ASP A 179 -16.96 -5.15 -8.88
N ILE A 180 -16.77 -6.27 -9.56
CA ILE A 180 -16.59 -7.58 -8.93
C ILE A 180 -15.11 -7.96 -9.00
N THR A 181 -14.53 -8.29 -7.85
CA THR A 181 -13.13 -8.67 -7.72
C THR A 181 -13.02 -10.02 -7.01
N LEU A 182 -12.37 -11.00 -7.64
CA LEU A 182 -11.96 -12.24 -7.00
C LEU A 182 -10.45 -12.22 -6.85
N ASP A 183 -9.95 -12.24 -5.61
CA ASP A 183 -8.51 -12.23 -5.30
C ASP A 183 -8.16 -13.49 -4.51
N ALA A 184 -7.19 -14.24 -5.00
CA ALA A 184 -6.78 -15.51 -4.41
C ALA A 184 -5.26 -15.60 -4.38
N ALA A 185 -4.68 -15.84 -3.21
CA ALA A 185 -3.24 -15.79 -3.01
C ALA A 185 -2.72 -16.85 -2.03
N TRP A 186 -1.54 -17.39 -2.36
CA TRP A 186 -0.87 -18.47 -1.66
C TRP A 186 0.66 -18.32 -1.72
N PRO A 187 1.33 -17.95 -0.61
CA PRO A 187 0.78 -17.29 0.57
C PRO A 187 0.56 -15.77 0.35
N GLU A 188 -0.43 -15.18 1.02
CA GLU A 188 -0.71 -13.74 0.96
C GLU A 188 -0.03 -12.98 2.11
N LEU A 189 0.49 -11.79 1.81
CA LEU A 189 1.15 -10.93 2.80
C LEU A 189 0.19 -9.87 3.34
N PHE A 190 0.03 -9.82 4.65
CA PHE A 190 -0.74 -8.81 5.36
C PHE A 190 0.17 -7.92 6.20
N MET A 191 -0.21 -6.65 6.40
CA MET A 191 0.51 -5.71 7.25
C MET A 191 -0.40 -5.16 8.33
N ASP A 192 0.04 -5.25 9.58
CA ASP A 192 -0.66 -4.76 10.76
C ASP A 192 -0.36 -3.26 11.02
N HIS A 193 -1.20 -2.61 11.82
CA HIS A 193 -1.06 -1.20 12.21
C HIS A 193 0.30 -0.86 12.87
N LYS A 194 0.92 -1.85 13.51
CA LYS A 194 2.26 -1.73 14.10
C LYS A 194 3.38 -1.74 13.06
N GLY A 195 3.08 -1.93 11.78
CA GLY A 195 4.07 -2.12 10.72
C GLY A 195 4.71 -3.52 10.70
N LYS A 196 4.05 -4.50 11.35
CA LYS A 196 4.46 -5.91 11.30
C LYS A 196 3.80 -6.62 10.12
N TYR A 197 4.49 -7.60 9.57
CA TYR A 197 4.03 -8.36 8.43
C TYR A 197 3.65 -9.79 8.82
N TRP A 198 2.53 -10.26 8.30
CA TRP A 198 1.96 -11.57 8.57
C TRP A 198 1.72 -12.30 7.26
N GLU A 199 2.22 -13.53 7.17
CA GLU A 199 2.06 -14.39 6.01
C GLU A 199 0.94 -15.39 6.27
N VAL A 200 -0.15 -15.27 5.48
CA VAL A 200 -1.30 -16.16 5.55
C VAL A 200 -1.16 -17.21 4.44
N PRO A 201 -1.15 -18.51 4.77
CA PRO A 201 -0.90 -19.58 3.79
C PRO A 201 -1.86 -19.58 2.58
N GLU A 202 -3.13 -19.28 2.81
CA GLU A 202 -4.16 -19.18 1.78
C GLU A 202 -5.15 -18.07 2.15
N SER A 203 -5.38 -17.15 1.22
CA SER A 203 -6.42 -16.11 1.32
C SER A 203 -7.17 -16.01 0.01
N ILE A 204 -8.49 -16.15 0.07
CA ILE A 204 -9.40 -16.01 -1.08
C ILE A 204 -10.49 -15.00 -0.71
N SER A 205 -10.65 -13.92 -1.48
CA SER A 205 -11.74 -12.95 -1.35
C SER A 205 -12.54 -12.85 -2.64
N LEU A 206 -13.86 -12.76 -2.51
CA LEU A 206 -14.78 -12.43 -3.58
C LEU A 206 -15.59 -11.22 -3.12
N ASP A 207 -15.36 -10.09 -3.77
CA ASP A 207 -15.85 -8.80 -3.33
C ASP A 207 -16.61 -8.09 -4.46
N MET A 208 -17.68 -7.39 -4.09
CA MET A 208 -18.53 -6.59 -4.98
C MET A 208 -18.67 -5.19 -4.39
N SER A 209 -18.14 -4.21 -5.09
CA SER A 209 -18.15 -2.81 -4.67
C SER A 209 -18.97 -1.94 -5.62
N SER A 210 -19.66 -0.94 -5.09
CA SER A 210 -20.26 0.12 -5.90
C SER A 210 -19.18 1.02 -6.51
N LEU A 211 -19.44 1.58 -7.69
CA LEU A 211 -18.54 2.58 -8.28
C LEU A 211 -18.45 3.82 -7.38
N PRO A 212 -17.26 4.47 -7.31
CA PRO A 212 -17.09 5.70 -6.54
C PRO A 212 -17.95 6.82 -7.12
N SER A 213 -18.54 7.61 -6.22
CA SER A 213 -19.30 8.83 -6.54
C SER A 213 -18.77 9.96 -5.66
N ASP A 214 -18.70 11.18 -6.18
CA ASP A 214 -18.19 12.36 -5.46
C ASP A 214 -19.00 12.69 -4.19
N SER A 215 -20.27 12.30 -4.17
CA SER A 215 -21.11 12.36 -2.97
C SER A 215 -22.23 11.34 -3.10
N GLY A 216 -22.36 10.45 -2.12
CA GLY A 216 -23.39 9.43 -2.20
C GLY A 216 -23.21 8.24 -1.28
N LEU A 217 -24.09 7.27 -1.49
CA LEU A 217 -24.08 5.99 -0.81
C LEU A 217 -23.11 5.05 -1.53
N LEU A 218 -22.15 4.51 -0.78
CA LEU A 218 -21.28 3.44 -1.24
C LEU A 218 -21.60 2.19 -0.45
N TYR A 219 -21.56 1.04 -1.12
CA TYR A 219 -21.69 -0.25 -0.46
C TYR A 219 -20.67 -1.24 -0.99
N HIS A 220 -20.31 -2.17 -0.12
CA HIS A 220 -19.35 -3.22 -0.39
C HIS A 220 -19.84 -4.51 0.25
N PHE A 221 -19.96 -5.58 -0.54
CA PHE A 221 -20.28 -6.91 -0.07
C PHE A 221 -19.18 -7.88 -0.46
N GLY A 222 -18.87 -8.84 0.40
CA GLY A 222 -17.71 -9.69 0.16
C GLY A 222 -17.70 -10.94 1.01
N ILE A 223 -17.08 -11.99 0.48
CA ILE A 223 -16.86 -13.26 1.16
C ILE A 223 -15.36 -13.50 1.16
N HIS A 224 -14.80 -13.71 2.35
CA HIS A 224 -13.39 -13.91 2.55
C HIS A 224 -13.11 -15.21 3.28
N LYS A 225 -12.18 -16.00 2.76
CA LYS A 225 -11.74 -17.27 3.35
C LYS A 225 -10.24 -17.20 3.59
N ASN A 226 -9.84 -17.42 4.83
CA ASN A 226 -8.46 -17.67 5.21
C ASN A 226 -8.28 -19.12 5.63
N SER A 227 -7.18 -19.75 5.20
CA SER A 227 -6.78 -21.08 5.66
C SER A 227 -5.33 -21.07 6.18
N GLY A 228 -5.07 -21.91 7.18
CA GLY A 228 -3.75 -22.05 7.81
C GLY A 228 -3.43 -20.96 8.84
N HIS A 229 -2.52 -21.28 9.77
CA HIS A 229 -2.12 -20.32 10.80
C HIS A 229 -1.25 -19.20 10.19
N PRO A 230 -1.53 -17.91 10.50
CA PRO A 230 -0.65 -16.82 10.09
C PRO A 230 0.71 -16.92 10.75
N HIS A 231 1.78 -16.71 9.99
CA HIS A 231 3.16 -16.70 10.47
C HIS A 231 3.72 -15.28 10.43
N ASP A 232 4.58 -14.90 11.38
CA ASP A 232 5.29 -13.61 11.30
C ASP A 232 6.31 -13.67 10.16
N PHE A 233 6.21 -12.74 9.22
CA PHE A 233 7.05 -12.69 8.03
C PHE A 233 8.53 -12.41 8.35
N ASN A 234 8.82 -11.73 9.47
CA ASN A 234 10.16 -11.35 9.93
C ASN A 234 10.63 -12.13 11.18
N ALA A 235 9.90 -13.20 11.56
CA ALA A 235 10.22 -14.04 12.72
C ALA A 235 10.37 -13.27 14.05
N ALA A 236 9.60 -12.19 14.24
CA ALA A 236 9.52 -11.52 15.53
C ALA A 236 8.42 -12.16 16.37
N ASP A 237 8.71 -12.51 17.63
CA ASP A 237 7.70 -13.07 18.53
C ASP A 237 6.52 -12.09 18.68
N GLY A 238 5.32 -12.57 18.35
CA GLY A 238 4.11 -11.77 18.37
C GLY A 238 2.86 -12.63 18.17
N GLU A 239 1.76 -12.21 18.77
CA GLU A 239 0.45 -12.83 18.56
C GLU A 239 -0.14 -12.34 17.24
N ALA A 240 -0.58 -13.26 16.39
CA ALA A 240 -1.24 -12.93 15.13
C ALA A 240 -2.58 -12.21 15.38
N PRO A 241 -2.93 -11.20 14.56
CA PRO A 241 -4.23 -10.55 14.66
C PRO A 241 -5.37 -11.55 14.57
N THR A 242 -6.34 -11.42 15.45
CA THR A 242 -7.53 -12.28 15.46
C THR A 242 -8.38 -12.13 14.20
N SER A 243 -8.12 -11.19 13.30
CA SER A 243 -8.72 -11.14 11.97
C SER A 243 -8.07 -12.14 11.01
N LEU A 244 -6.77 -12.41 11.09
CA LEU A 244 -6.08 -13.23 10.10
C LEU A 244 -6.23 -14.74 10.31
N MET A 245 -6.65 -15.20 11.50
CA MET A 245 -6.84 -16.63 11.78
C MET A 245 -7.80 -17.32 10.77
N PRO A 246 -7.68 -18.64 10.58
CA PRO A 246 -8.50 -19.40 9.64
C PRO A 246 -10.01 -19.21 9.83
N GLY A 247 -10.75 -19.22 8.74
CA GLY A 247 -12.22 -19.15 8.77
C GLY A 247 -12.81 -18.57 7.50
N LEU A 248 -14.13 -18.74 7.36
CA LEU A 248 -14.92 -18.10 6.31
C LEU A 248 -15.67 -16.90 6.93
N CYS A 249 -15.62 -15.75 6.27
CA CYS A 249 -16.27 -14.53 6.70
C CYS A 249 -17.12 -13.97 5.56
N ALA A 250 -18.40 -13.69 5.81
CA ALA A 250 -19.15 -12.78 4.97
C ALA A 250 -19.07 -11.37 5.58
N LYS A 251 -18.93 -10.34 4.74
CA LYS A 251 -18.87 -8.96 5.18
C LYS A 251 -19.75 -8.07 4.32
N ALA A 252 -20.29 -7.04 4.95
CA ALA A 252 -20.98 -5.95 4.31
C ALA A 252 -20.51 -4.63 4.92
N ALA A 253 -20.25 -3.64 4.08
CA ALA A 253 -20.02 -2.26 4.48
C ALA A 253 -20.92 -1.33 3.69
N PHE A 254 -21.39 -0.29 4.37
CA PHE A 254 -22.12 0.81 3.76
C PHE A 254 -21.52 2.12 4.27
N SER A 255 -21.46 3.12 3.42
CA SER A 255 -21.02 4.46 3.82
C SER A 255 -21.78 5.52 3.05
N TYR A 256 -21.84 6.70 3.65
CA TYR A 256 -22.35 7.91 3.03
C TYR A 256 -21.25 8.96 3.09
N GLU A 257 -20.81 9.42 1.92
CA GLU A 257 -19.80 10.45 1.77
C GLU A 257 -20.44 11.77 1.33
N LYS A 258 -19.99 12.86 1.94
CA LYS A 258 -20.38 14.22 1.55
C LYS A 258 -19.19 15.15 1.62
N SER A 259 -19.00 15.92 0.56
CA SER A 259 -18.00 16.98 0.46
C SER A 259 -18.67 18.33 0.22
N LYS A 260 -18.07 19.39 0.76
CA LYS A 260 -18.47 20.77 0.51
C LYS A 260 -17.24 21.65 0.40
N ASP A 261 -17.13 22.33 -0.74
CA ASP A 261 -16.11 23.35 -0.96
C ASP A 261 -16.52 24.64 -0.22
N ILE A 262 -15.64 25.12 0.66
CA ILE A 262 -15.75 26.44 1.29
C ILE A 262 -15.33 27.52 0.29
N TRP A 263 -14.27 27.21 -0.45
CA TRP A 263 -13.69 28.08 -1.46
C TRP A 263 -13.07 27.22 -2.55
N ARG A 264 -13.22 27.64 -3.81
CA ARG A 264 -12.59 27.02 -4.97
C ARG A 264 -12.41 28.10 -6.02
N GLN A 265 -11.22 28.16 -6.59
CA GLN A 265 -10.97 29.02 -7.75
C GLN A 265 -10.87 28.12 -8.97
N ASN A 266 -11.86 28.25 -9.86
CA ASN A 266 -11.83 27.57 -11.14
C ASN A 266 -10.84 28.32 -12.05
N GLU A 267 -10.02 27.57 -12.77
CA GLU A 267 -9.06 28.15 -13.71
C GLU A 267 -9.80 28.57 -15.00
N ILE A 268 -9.52 29.77 -15.51
CA ILE A 268 -10.04 30.25 -16.80
C ILE A 268 -8.97 29.95 -17.86
N GLU A 269 -9.39 29.55 -19.08
CA GLU A 269 -8.43 29.19 -20.16
C GLU A 269 -7.44 30.32 -20.50
N GLU A 270 -7.83 31.58 -20.29
CA GLU A 270 -7.01 32.77 -20.48
C GLU A 270 -5.82 32.84 -19.49
N ASP A 271 -5.95 32.28 -18.29
CA ASP A 271 -4.89 32.26 -17.27
C ASP A 271 -3.72 31.32 -17.65
N ARG A 272 -3.94 30.43 -18.62
CA ARG A 272 -2.97 29.41 -19.07
C ARG A 272 -2.08 29.87 -20.22
N ILE A 273 -2.38 31.01 -20.81
CA ILE A 273 -1.69 31.52 -21.98
C ILE A 273 -0.47 32.30 -21.52
N VAL A 274 0.72 31.73 -21.79
CA VAL A 274 1.98 32.44 -21.60
C VAL A 274 2.39 33.06 -22.93
N GLU A 275 2.45 34.39 -22.98
CA GLU A 275 3.03 35.11 -24.10
C GLU A 275 4.55 35.05 -24.02
N THR A 276 5.18 34.52 -25.07
CA THR A 276 6.63 34.49 -25.25
C THR A 276 6.97 35.13 -26.59
N ASP A 277 8.24 35.51 -26.79
CA ASP A 277 8.71 36.15 -28.02
C ASP A 277 8.45 35.32 -29.31
N GLU A 278 8.20 34.01 -29.16
CA GLU A 278 7.88 33.06 -30.23
C GLU A 278 6.37 32.78 -30.42
N GLY A 279 5.50 33.38 -29.58
CA GLY A 279 4.04 33.22 -29.61
C GLY A 279 3.42 32.90 -28.24
N SER A 280 2.09 32.72 -28.25
CA SER A 280 1.27 32.38 -27.09
C SER A 280 1.18 30.86 -26.91
N PHE A 281 1.67 30.31 -25.78
CA PHE A 281 1.60 28.88 -25.49
C PHE A 281 0.69 28.59 -24.29
N LEU A 282 -0.16 27.57 -24.41
CA LEU A 282 -0.93 27.03 -23.29
C LEU A 282 -0.01 26.15 -22.43
N VAL A 283 0.27 26.58 -21.20
CA VAL A 283 1.07 25.78 -20.25
C VAL A 283 0.12 25.10 -19.26
N PRO A 284 -0.12 23.77 -19.38
CA PRO A 284 -0.94 23.07 -18.41
C PRO A 284 -0.21 22.96 -17.06
N SER A 285 -1.01 22.82 -16.00
CA SER A 285 -0.51 22.47 -14.66
C SER A 285 0.33 21.18 -14.72
N TYR A 286 1.28 21.05 -13.79
CA TYR A 286 2.11 19.85 -13.70
C TYR A 286 1.28 18.60 -13.34
N ASP A 287 0.14 18.79 -12.65
CA ASP A 287 -0.84 17.76 -12.32
C ASP A 287 -2.25 18.35 -12.39
N ILE A 288 -3.09 17.82 -13.29
CA ILE A 288 -4.47 18.31 -13.51
C ILE A 288 -5.30 18.23 -12.22
N ARG A 289 -5.02 17.29 -11.31
CA ARG A 289 -5.76 17.18 -10.04
C ARG A 289 -5.37 18.24 -9.01
N LEU A 290 -4.33 19.01 -9.27
CA LEU A 290 -3.84 20.12 -8.43
C LEU A 290 -3.99 21.47 -9.14
N GLU A 291 -4.73 21.50 -10.25
CA GLU A 291 -5.01 22.69 -11.03
C GLU A 291 -5.84 23.71 -10.26
N GLU A 292 -6.87 23.25 -9.54
CA GLU A 292 -7.82 24.14 -8.89
C GLU A 292 -7.49 24.28 -7.40
N PRO A 293 -7.02 25.45 -6.93
CA PRO A 293 -6.83 25.67 -5.52
C PRO A 293 -8.20 25.75 -4.83
N HIS A 294 -8.32 25.05 -3.70
CA HIS A 294 -9.58 24.88 -3.00
C HIS A 294 -9.38 24.68 -1.51
N ALA A 295 -10.42 25.04 -0.76
CA ALA A 295 -10.60 24.70 0.64
C ALA A 295 -11.91 23.92 0.77
N ALA A 296 -11.84 22.66 1.21
CA ALA A 296 -12.98 21.77 1.29
C ALA A 296 -13.07 21.07 2.65
N ILE A 297 -14.30 20.85 3.11
CA ILE A 297 -14.61 19.95 4.21
C ILE A 297 -15.34 18.75 3.63
N SER A 298 -14.83 17.56 3.89
CA SER A 298 -15.48 16.31 3.53
C SER A 298 -15.62 15.40 4.74
N GLY A 299 -16.64 14.55 4.70
CA GLY A 299 -16.91 13.60 5.76
C GLY A 299 -17.55 12.33 5.23
N ILE A 300 -17.21 11.21 5.87
CA ILE A 300 -17.76 9.89 5.60
C ILE A 300 -18.23 9.26 6.90
N ILE A 301 -19.43 8.70 6.90
CA ILE A 301 -19.96 7.90 8.01
C ILE A 301 -20.44 6.58 7.42
N GLY A 302 -20.10 5.48 8.08
CA GLY A 302 -20.47 4.16 7.60
C GLY A 302 -20.57 3.11 8.68
N GLY A 303 -21.09 1.96 8.28
CA GLY A 303 -21.19 0.78 9.11
C GLY A 303 -20.61 -0.43 8.43
N THR A 304 -20.09 -1.34 9.24
CA THR A 304 -19.60 -2.65 8.82
C THR A 304 -20.29 -3.75 9.60
N CYS A 305 -20.56 -4.86 8.92
CA CYS A 305 -21.07 -6.08 9.51
C CYS A 305 -20.22 -7.24 9.00
N ALA A 306 -19.78 -8.11 9.89
CA ALA A 306 -19.01 -9.30 9.59
C ALA A 306 -19.63 -10.52 10.28
N ALA A 307 -19.86 -11.57 9.50
CA ALA A 307 -20.37 -12.85 9.98
C ALA A 307 -19.34 -13.94 9.71
N TRP A 308 -18.93 -14.64 10.77
CA TRP A 308 -17.95 -15.71 10.74
C TRP A 308 -18.64 -17.07 10.68
N PHE A 309 -18.31 -17.85 9.67
CA PHE A 309 -18.82 -19.18 9.42
C PHE A 309 -17.69 -20.21 9.58
N GLY A 310 -18.04 -21.34 10.21
CA GLY A 310 -17.11 -22.42 10.53
C GLY A 310 -16.76 -22.43 12.01
N LYS A 311 -17.29 -23.42 12.73
CA LYS A 311 -16.78 -23.81 14.06
C LYS A 311 -15.46 -24.55 13.85
N ASP A 312 -14.39 -24.09 14.49
CA ASP A 312 -13.19 -24.79 15.00
C ASP A 312 -12.98 -26.30 14.69
N SER A 313 -13.18 -26.80 13.47
CA SER A 313 -12.93 -28.22 13.13
C SER A 313 -11.44 -28.51 12.95
N THR A 314 -10.63 -27.53 12.56
CA THR A 314 -9.16 -27.65 12.50
C THR A 314 -8.49 -27.60 13.88
N SER A 315 -9.17 -27.10 14.91
CA SER A 315 -8.66 -27.18 16.29
C SER A 315 -8.71 -28.61 16.86
N ALA A 316 -9.55 -29.49 16.28
CA ALA A 316 -9.72 -30.87 16.73
C ALA A 316 -8.65 -31.81 16.15
N GLU A 317 -8.13 -31.55 14.95
CA GLU A 317 -7.04 -32.35 14.35
C GLU A 317 -5.66 -31.98 14.91
N LEU A 318 -5.41 -30.70 15.23
CA LEU A 318 -4.16 -30.26 15.86
C LEU A 318 -4.05 -30.62 17.35
N ARG A 319 -5.14 -31.10 17.99
CA ARG A 319 -5.10 -31.57 19.39
C ARG A 319 -4.24 -32.82 19.60
N ARG A 320 -3.80 -33.50 18.53
CA ARG A 320 -2.97 -34.71 18.63
C ARG A 320 -1.46 -34.46 18.57
N GLU A 321 -0.98 -33.27 18.18
CA GLU A 321 0.46 -33.00 18.06
C GLU A 321 0.84 -31.72 18.79
N GLY A 322 1.81 -31.84 19.69
CA GLY A 322 2.00 -30.97 20.86
C GLY A 322 2.44 -29.52 20.61
N ASN A 323 2.25 -28.72 21.66
CA ASN A 323 2.97 -27.49 22.04
C ASN A 323 2.96 -26.29 21.08
N PHE A 324 1.78 -25.79 20.71
CA PHE A 324 1.61 -24.39 20.28
C PHE A 324 0.75 -23.61 21.28
N PRO A 325 1.16 -22.39 21.72
CA PRO A 325 0.36 -21.57 22.61
C PRO A 325 -0.89 -21.11 21.87
N THR A 326 -2.02 -21.75 22.19
CA THR A 326 -3.34 -21.42 21.67
C THR A 326 -3.86 -20.20 22.42
N THR A 327 -3.81 -19.03 21.80
CA THR A 327 -4.47 -17.86 22.38
C THR A 327 -5.98 -17.98 22.18
N ASN A 328 -6.67 -18.31 23.29
CA ASN A 328 -8.12 -18.48 23.39
C ASN A 328 -8.89 -17.14 23.29
N LYS A 329 -8.62 -16.31 22.27
CA LYS A 329 -9.50 -15.18 21.95
C LYS A 329 -10.61 -15.69 21.04
N LYS A 330 -11.68 -16.20 21.66
CA LYS A 330 -12.89 -16.67 20.97
C LYS A 330 -13.44 -15.54 20.08
N ARG A 331 -13.40 -15.72 18.76
CA ARG A 331 -14.00 -14.79 17.79
C ARG A 331 -15.50 -14.73 17.99
N SER A 332 -16.08 -13.53 17.95
CA SER A 332 -17.54 -13.41 17.92
C SER A 332 -18.07 -13.88 16.56
N PRO A 333 -19.16 -14.66 16.53
CA PRO A 333 -19.73 -15.17 15.27
C PRO A 333 -20.30 -14.05 14.41
N LEU A 334 -20.74 -12.96 15.04
CA LEU A 334 -21.21 -11.74 14.40
C LEU A 334 -20.47 -10.55 15.01
N ASN A 335 -20.06 -9.61 14.17
CA ASN A 335 -19.50 -8.34 14.58
C ASN A 335 -20.14 -7.23 13.75
N ALA A 336 -20.52 -6.13 14.40
CA ALA A 336 -21.03 -4.95 13.73
C ALA A 336 -20.41 -3.72 14.37
N ASP A 337 -19.96 -2.78 13.54
CA ASP A 337 -19.32 -1.57 14.00
C ASP A 337 -19.64 -0.38 13.09
N LEU A 338 -19.49 0.82 13.62
CA LEU A 338 -19.64 2.05 12.86
C LEU A 338 -18.31 2.79 12.81
N PHE A 339 -17.99 3.35 11.65
CA PHE A 339 -16.81 4.17 11.43
C PHE A 339 -17.21 5.56 10.94
N ALA A 340 -16.38 6.54 11.23
CA ALA A 340 -16.54 7.89 10.74
C ALA A 340 -15.18 8.51 10.43
N SER A 341 -15.11 9.34 9.41
CA SER A 341 -13.94 10.16 9.12
C SER A 341 -14.34 11.55 8.68
N ALA A 342 -13.59 12.55 9.12
CA ALA A 342 -13.76 13.94 8.72
C ALA A 342 -12.43 14.46 8.18
N CYS A 343 -12.45 15.12 7.03
CA CYS A 343 -11.27 15.68 6.39
C CYS A 343 -11.48 17.16 6.10
N TYR A 344 -10.42 17.93 6.34
CA TYR A 344 -10.26 19.30 5.88
C TYR A 344 -9.08 19.33 4.92
N THR A 345 -9.32 19.77 3.69
CA THR A 345 -8.28 19.95 2.66
C THR A 345 -8.17 21.44 2.36
N PHE A 346 -6.95 21.96 2.42
CA PHE A 346 -6.61 23.31 1.98
C PHE A 346 -5.47 23.23 0.97
N GLN A 347 -5.71 23.71 -0.23
CA GLN A 347 -4.72 23.81 -1.29
C GLN A 347 -4.61 25.25 -1.77
N TYR A 348 -3.38 25.75 -1.78
CA TYR A 348 -2.99 27.02 -2.35
C TYR A 348 -2.13 26.78 -3.60
N GLY A 349 -2.39 27.58 -4.64
CA GLY A 349 -1.71 27.53 -5.93
C GLY A 349 -2.25 26.48 -6.90
N GLN A 350 -1.91 26.71 -8.17
CA GLN A 350 -2.40 25.96 -9.35
C GLN A 350 -1.35 24.97 -9.89
N PHE A 351 -0.16 24.95 -9.28
CA PHE A 351 0.93 24.02 -9.59
C PHE A 351 1.36 24.03 -11.08
N TRP A 352 1.53 25.21 -11.65
CA TRP A 352 2.08 25.40 -13.02
C TRP A 352 3.39 26.20 -13.02
N ARG A 353 3.59 27.09 -12.04
CA ARG A 353 4.81 27.89 -11.93
C ARG A 353 5.99 27.04 -11.48
N GLN A 354 7.19 27.53 -11.75
CA GLN A 354 8.41 26.78 -11.41
C GLN A 354 8.73 26.75 -9.91
N TYR A 355 8.27 27.70 -9.10
CA TYR A 355 8.63 27.75 -7.68
C TYR A 355 7.48 28.34 -6.85
N GLY A 356 7.31 27.79 -5.64
CA GLY A 356 6.45 28.37 -4.60
C GLY A 356 4.96 28.46 -4.93
N ASP A 357 4.48 27.71 -5.93
CA ASP A 357 3.09 27.72 -6.36
C ASP A 357 2.25 26.85 -5.43
N LEU A 358 2.60 25.58 -5.33
CA LEU A 358 1.78 24.61 -4.61
C LEU A 358 2.15 24.49 -3.14
N THR A 359 1.17 24.76 -2.28
CA THR A 359 1.16 24.38 -0.86
C THR A 359 -0.17 23.73 -0.53
N ARG A 360 -0.15 22.51 0.00
CA ARG A 360 -1.37 21.79 0.37
C ARG A 360 -1.24 21.16 1.75
N VAL A 361 -2.31 21.28 2.52
CA VAL A 361 -2.47 20.71 3.85
C VAL A 361 -3.78 19.93 3.88
N ASP A 362 -3.70 18.64 4.15
CA ASP A 362 -4.88 17.81 4.43
C ASP A 362 -4.82 17.36 5.89
N ALA A 363 -5.89 17.58 6.63
CA ALA A 363 -6.07 17.10 7.99
C ALA A 363 -7.29 16.19 8.06
N ARG A 364 -7.07 14.92 8.38
CA ARG A 364 -8.11 13.90 8.42
C ARG A 364 -8.17 13.22 9.78
N LEU A 365 -9.34 13.24 10.41
CA LEU A 365 -9.63 12.58 11.67
C LEU A 365 -10.41 11.29 11.40
N ASP A 366 -9.83 10.15 11.74
CA ASP A 366 -10.41 8.82 11.59
C ASP A 366 -10.87 8.25 12.93
N ILE A 367 -12.11 7.79 12.96
CA ILE A 367 -12.73 7.04 14.05
C ILE A 367 -13.08 5.65 13.51
N CYS A 368 -12.21 4.68 13.79
CA CYS A 368 -12.33 3.30 13.30
C CYS A 368 -13.51 2.52 13.89
N SER A 369 -13.89 2.84 15.13
CA SER A 369 -14.91 2.12 15.88
C SER A 369 -15.63 3.02 16.87
N LEU A 370 -16.82 3.49 16.49
CA LEU A 370 -17.68 4.28 17.37
C LEU A 370 -18.18 3.46 18.56
N SER A 371 -18.40 2.15 18.38
CA SER A 371 -18.87 1.29 19.46
C SER A 371 -17.82 1.13 20.57
N SER A 372 -16.54 1.00 20.20
CA SER A 372 -15.44 0.90 21.16
C SER A 372 -15.06 2.26 21.76
N LEU A 373 -15.17 3.36 21.00
CA LEU A 373 -15.00 4.73 21.50
C LEU A 373 -16.11 5.09 22.51
N ALA A 374 -17.38 4.78 22.22
CA ALA A 374 -18.48 4.99 23.15
C ALA A 374 -18.27 4.19 24.45
N LYS A 375 -17.85 2.92 24.36
CA LYS A 375 -17.51 2.12 25.57
C LYS A 375 -16.40 2.79 26.38
N ARG A 376 -15.37 3.33 25.73
CA ARG A 376 -14.26 4.04 26.40
C ARG A 376 -14.76 5.31 27.12
N VAL A 377 -15.57 6.13 26.47
CA VAL A 377 -16.09 7.39 27.04
C VAL A 377 -17.11 7.14 28.16
N PHE A 378 -18.04 6.20 27.96
CA PHE A 378 -19.17 5.99 28.87
C PHE A 378 -18.90 4.98 30.00
N LYS A 379 -17.98 4.01 29.84
CA LYS A 379 -17.77 2.95 30.86
C LYS A 379 -16.51 3.08 31.70
N SER A 380 -15.63 4.06 31.48
CA SER A 380 -14.44 4.37 32.32
C SER A 380 -13.48 3.20 32.64
N SER A 381 -13.66 2.01 32.06
CA SER A 381 -12.73 0.90 32.21
C SER A 381 -11.83 0.81 30.97
N PRO A 382 -10.52 1.07 31.10
CA PRO A 382 -9.59 0.87 30.00
C PRO A 382 -9.41 -0.64 29.82
N SER A 383 -10.20 -1.24 28.94
CA SER A 383 -9.83 -2.51 28.31
C SER A 383 -8.47 -2.30 27.65
N ALA A 384 -7.44 -2.98 28.15
CA ALA A 384 -6.03 -2.70 27.89
C ALA A 384 -5.57 -2.85 26.42
N ASP A 385 -6.43 -3.33 25.52
CA ASP A 385 -6.04 -3.78 24.17
C ASP A 385 -6.87 -3.22 23.00
N ASN A 386 -7.79 -2.27 23.23
CA ASN A 386 -8.65 -1.78 22.13
C ASN A 386 -8.02 -0.60 21.38
N SER A 387 -6.99 -0.84 20.55
CA SER A 387 -6.39 0.20 19.67
C SER A 387 -7.41 0.90 18.77
N LEU A 388 -8.47 0.18 18.38
CA LEU A 388 -9.59 0.68 17.57
C LEU A 388 -10.44 1.77 18.27
N SER A 389 -10.31 1.95 19.59
CA SER A 389 -11.13 2.90 20.37
C SER A 389 -10.55 4.31 20.47
N SER A 390 -9.32 4.53 20.04
CA SER A 390 -8.67 5.84 20.01
C SER A 390 -8.78 6.49 18.63
N PRO A 391 -9.24 7.76 18.54
CA PRO A 391 -9.25 8.48 17.28
C PRO A 391 -7.83 8.73 16.77
N ARG A 392 -7.68 8.78 15.45
CA ARG A 392 -6.40 8.95 14.76
C ARG A 392 -6.46 10.18 13.87
N LEU A 393 -5.42 11.01 13.93
CA LEU A 393 -5.30 12.21 13.10
C LEU A 393 -4.20 11.99 12.07
N ASN A 394 -4.57 11.97 10.80
CA ASN A 394 -3.67 11.95 9.67
C ASN A 394 -3.47 13.38 9.17
N LEU A 395 -2.22 13.86 9.15
CA LEU A 395 -1.85 15.17 8.64
C LEU A 395 -0.91 14.98 7.46
N ILE A 396 -1.32 15.51 6.31
CA ILE A 396 -0.54 15.51 5.08
C ILE A 396 -0.13 16.94 4.78
N PHE A 397 1.16 17.16 4.66
CA PHE A 397 1.73 18.41 4.19
C PHE A 397 2.40 18.17 2.84
N GLN A 398 2.09 18.99 1.85
CA GLN A 398 2.62 18.89 0.50
C GLN A 398 3.09 20.27 0.03
N GLN A 399 4.35 20.35 -0.38
CA GLN A 399 5.01 21.59 -0.79
C GLN A 399 5.77 21.38 -2.11
N GLN A 400 5.58 22.28 -3.06
CA GLN A 400 6.44 22.32 -4.24
C GLN A 400 7.87 22.72 -3.87
N VAL A 401 8.83 21.94 -4.36
CA VAL A 401 10.26 22.23 -4.22
C VAL A 401 10.73 23.06 -5.42
N ALA A 402 10.61 22.50 -6.62
CA ALA A 402 11.02 23.13 -7.87
C ALA A 402 10.36 22.44 -9.06
N GLY A 403 9.76 23.22 -9.96
CA GLY A 403 9.02 22.78 -11.13
C GLY A 403 8.04 21.64 -10.79
N PRO A 404 8.13 20.48 -11.46
CA PRO A 404 7.26 19.33 -11.22
C PRO A 404 7.55 18.57 -9.91
N ILE A 405 8.56 18.97 -9.14
CA ILE A 405 9.02 18.25 -7.94
C ILE A 405 8.24 18.74 -6.72
N VAL A 406 7.62 17.79 -6.03
CA VAL A 406 6.83 18.02 -4.84
C VAL A 406 7.35 17.16 -3.70
N PHE A 407 7.60 17.79 -2.56
CA PHE A 407 7.87 17.09 -1.32
C PHE A 407 6.58 16.96 -0.52
N ARG A 408 6.32 15.77 0.02
CA ARG A 408 5.14 15.50 0.83
C ARG A 408 5.54 14.71 2.08
N VAL A 409 4.87 15.04 3.18
CA VAL A 409 5.01 14.37 4.47
C VAL A 409 3.61 13.94 4.91
N ASP A 410 3.42 12.65 5.11
CA ASP A 410 2.20 12.08 5.66
C ASP A 410 2.50 11.57 7.08
N SER A 411 1.79 12.11 8.06
CA SER A 411 1.99 11.81 9.47
C SER A 411 0.71 11.31 10.12
N LYS A 412 0.79 10.17 10.78
CA LYS A 412 -0.33 9.54 11.49
C LYS A 412 -0.09 9.67 12.98
N LEU A 413 -0.96 10.42 13.64
CA LEU A 413 -0.94 10.71 15.07
C LEU A 413 -2.04 9.90 15.76
N LEU A 414 -1.69 9.20 16.84
CA LEU A 414 -2.67 8.53 17.69
C LEU A 414 -3.03 9.45 18.86
N LEU A 415 -4.32 9.76 18.97
CA LEU A 415 -4.89 10.58 20.04
C LEU A 415 -5.31 9.66 21.19
N ASP A 416 -4.34 9.00 21.83
CA ASP A 416 -4.60 8.16 23.00
C ASP A 416 -4.09 8.82 24.28
N SER A 417 -4.94 8.87 25.31
CA SER A 417 -4.54 9.24 26.66
C SER A 417 -4.28 7.96 27.46
N LYS A 418 -3.21 7.22 27.14
CA LYS A 418 -2.81 6.11 28.03
C LYS A 418 -2.42 6.66 29.39
N SER A 419 -2.90 6.00 30.45
CA SER A 419 -2.51 6.23 31.84
C SER A 419 -0.97 6.28 31.98
N GLY A 420 -0.40 7.48 31.97
CA GLY A 420 1.02 7.73 32.25
C GLY A 420 1.78 8.62 31.25
N LYS A 421 1.36 8.70 29.98
CA LYS A 421 1.93 9.63 28.99
C LYS A 421 0.82 10.50 28.41
N ARG A 422 0.67 11.72 28.93
CA ARG A 422 -0.29 12.70 28.42
C ARG A 422 0.25 13.26 27.09
N GLY A 423 -0.42 12.96 25.98
CA GLY A 423 -0.20 13.68 24.72
C GLY A 423 -0.40 12.84 23.45
N PRO A 424 -0.63 13.49 22.30
CA PRO A 424 -0.63 12.82 21.00
C PRO A 424 0.74 12.20 20.73
N HIS A 425 0.75 10.99 20.17
CA HIS A 425 2.00 10.35 19.75
C HIS A 425 1.98 10.03 18.27
N ILE A 426 3.15 10.16 17.65
CA ILE A 426 3.38 9.81 16.26
C ILE A 426 3.41 8.29 16.15
N ASP A 427 2.49 7.74 15.38
CA ASP A 427 2.39 6.30 15.11
C ASP A 427 3.15 5.93 13.83
N ASP A 428 2.99 6.68 12.73
CA ASP A 428 3.73 6.46 11.48
C ASP A 428 4.00 7.80 10.78
N ILE A 429 5.14 7.90 10.08
CA ILE A 429 5.49 9.03 9.22
C ILE A 429 6.01 8.46 7.91
N ILE A 430 5.55 9.02 6.80
CA ILE A 430 6.03 8.69 5.46
C ILE A 430 6.51 9.99 4.81
N TYR A 431 7.75 9.96 4.36
CA TYR A 431 8.31 11.02 3.53
C TYR A 431 8.21 10.60 2.08
N SER A 432 7.71 11.48 1.22
CA SER A 432 7.59 11.22 -0.20
C SER A 432 8.11 12.39 -1.04
N LEU A 433 8.81 12.04 -2.11
CA LEU A 433 9.29 12.97 -3.13
C LEU A 433 8.65 12.55 -4.45
N SER A 434 7.83 13.43 -5.02
CA SER A 434 7.05 13.17 -6.21
C SER A 434 7.55 14.01 -7.38
N TYR A 435 7.62 13.43 -8.56
CA TYR A 435 7.83 14.12 -9.83
C TYR A 435 6.58 13.97 -10.68
N SER A 436 5.86 15.07 -10.92
CA SER A 436 4.64 15.07 -11.72
C SER A 436 4.94 15.13 -13.22
N LEU A 437 4.28 14.26 -13.98
CA LEU A 437 4.49 14.11 -15.42
C LEU A 437 3.33 14.75 -16.18
N ARG A 438 3.57 15.95 -16.74
CA ARG A 438 2.58 16.69 -17.55
C ARG A 438 1.90 15.84 -18.62
N LEU A 439 2.67 15.01 -19.33
CA LEU A 439 2.17 14.15 -20.40
C LEU A 439 1.14 13.10 -19.93
N LEU A 440 1.20 12.70 -18.66
CA LEU A 440 0.30 11.71 -18.08
C LEU A 440 -0.85 12.35 -17.29
N GLN A 441 -1.07 13.66 -17.45
CA GLN A 441 -2.12 14.47 -16.80
C GLN A 441 -2.04 14.50 -15.26
N SER A 442 -2.25 13.36 -14.61
CA SER A 442 -2.11 13.16 -13.15
C SER A 442 -1.12 12.04 -12.79
N GLY A 443 -0.36 11.55 -13.77
CA GLY A 443 0.69 10.57 -13.53
C GLY A 443 1.90 11.19 -12.83
N LYS A 444 2.41 10.54 -11.79
CA LYS A 444 3.61 10.97 -11.06
C LYS A 444 4.47 9.81 -10.61
N VAL A 445 5.78 10.04 -10.57
CA VAL A 445 6.76 9.11 -10.01
C VAL A 445 6.99 9.52 -8.56
N VAL A 446 6.71 8.62 -7.62
CA VAL A 446 6.82 8.88 -6.18
C VAL A 446 7.90 7.98 -5.59
N ALA A 447 8.92 8.59 -5.00
CA ALA A 447 9.87 7.93 -4.13
C ALA A 447 9.43 8.16 -2.68
N TRP A 448 9.09 7.10 -1.95
CA TRP A 448 8.66 7.23 -0.56
C TRP A 448 9.52 6.42 0.40
N TYR A 449 9.57 6.84 1.67
CA TYR A 449 10.29 6.18 2.74
C TYR A 449 9.51 6.29 4.06
N SER A 450 9.31 5.16 4.75
CA SER A 450 8.77 5.08 6.11
C SER A 450 9.89 4.71 7.09
N PRO A 451 10.29 5.62 8.00
CA PRO A 451 11.28 5.31 9.04
C PRO A 451 10.81 4.22 10.00
N LYS A 452 9.51 4.15 10.32
CA LYS A 452 8.93 3.13 11.20
C LYS A 452 9.16 1.73 10.64
N ARG A 453 8.90 1.57 9.34
CA ARG A 453 9.01 0.29 8.63
C ARG A 453 10.43 0.00 8.14
N LYS A 454 11.28 1.03 8.06
CA LYS A 454 12.60 1.00 7.40
C LYS A 454 12.49 0.57 5.94
N GLU A 455 11.41 0.99 5.29
CA GLU A 455 11.05 0.62 3.93
C GLU A 455 10.94 1.84 3.05
N GLY A 456 11.32 1.70 1.79
CA GLY A 456 11.11 2.73 0.79
C GLY A 456 11.20 2.17 -0.61
N MET A 457 10.44 2.76 -1.53
CA MET A 457 10.45 2.35 -2.93
C MET A 457 10.01 3.50 -3.82
N ILE A 458 10.31 3.33 -5.11
CA ILE A 458 9.89 4.24 -6.16
C ILE A 458 8.73 3.61 -6.90
N GLU A 459 7.62 4.33 -7.06
CA GLU A 459 6.38 3.86 -7.68
C GLU A 459 5.89 4.86 -8.72
N LEU A 460 5.23 4.34 -9.76
CA LEU A 460 4.44 5.17 -10.66
C LEU A 460 2.99 5.18 -10.16
N ARG A 461 2.52 6.36 -9.77
CA ARG A 461 1.13 6.58 -9.37
C ARG A 461 0.41 7.27 -10.52
N LEU A 462 -0.65 6.63 -11.02
CA LEU A 462 -1.51 7.14 -12.09
C LEU A 462 -2.88 7.38 -11.49
N PHE A 463 -3.50 8.52 -11.80
CA PHE A 463 -4.82 8.89 -11.31
C PHE A 463 -4.92 8.78 -9.78
N GLU A 464 -3.93 9.31 -9.05
CA GLU A 464 -3.97 9.31 -7.59
C GLU A 464 -5.11 10.19 -7.10
N PHE A 465 -6.08 9.56 -6.42
CA PHE A 465 -7.37 9.96 -5.81
C PHE A 465 -8.50 9.05 -6.30
#